data_AF-A0A3R6T4D6-F1
#
_entry.id   AF-A0A3R6T4D6-F1
#
_cell.length_a   1.000
_cell.length_b   1.000
_cell.length_c   1.000
_cell.angle_alpha   90.00
_cell.angle_beta   90.00
_cell.angle_gamma   90.00
#
_symmetry.space_group_name_H-M   'P 1'
#
loop_
_entity.id
_entity.type
_entity.pdbx_description
1 polymer ?
#
loop_
_entity_poly.entity_id
_entity_poly.type
_entity_poly.pdbx_seq_one_letter_code
_entity_poly.pdbx_strand_id
1 'polypeptide(L)'
;MEVQLKAVEDFKTLEPGFIYEVETTERNGELELLEFANNYENAYQSGLLSEDEFEIRKEKLLVSDDQEEGSWETIYFDANGKIRDTYLPEDVIWDKYASNEHFTKRYYYVQTPFFLGDVVYDLGYGEYGIVMANADKEEKRKTDEFLKKWGADESDIEVRICTFSDGEWTGHLHASPYYLEYAHLEDNDPRKDIFNSAKYLMHHGKADVSTLWWEVERAKEKYDYEQENWNEE
;
A
#
# COMPACT_ATOMS: atom_id res chain seq x y z
N MET A 1 -4.76 16.86 -25.51
CA MET A 1 -3.45 17.46 -25.82
C MET A 1 -3.34 18.89 -25.30
N GLU A 2 -4.13 19.88 -25.78
CA GLU A 2 -4.05 21.26 -25.22
C GLU A 2 -4.41 21.36 -23.73
N VAL A 3 -5.39 20.58 -23.25
CA VAL A 3 -5.78 20.53 -21.83
C VAL A 3 -4.68 19.94 -20.95
N GLN A 4 -4.01 18.87 -21.40
CA GLN A 4 -2.91 18.21 -20.67
C GLN A 4 -1.65 19.07 -20.61
N LEU A 5 -1.37 19.85 -21.67
CA LEU A 5 -0.30 20.83 -21.66
C LEU A 5 -0.57 21.96 -20.64
N LYS A 6 -1.82 22.40 -20.54
CA LYS A 6 -2.20 23.41 -19.54
C LYS A 6 -2.07 22.86 -18.11
N ALA A 7 -2.52 21.64 -17.85
CA ALA A 7 -2.37 20.96 -16.57
C ALA A 7 -0.91 20.89 -16.10
N VAL A 8 0.00 20.54 -17.02
CA VAL A 8 1.45 20.52 -16.76
C VAL A 8 2.00 21.92 -16.49
N GLU A 9 1.53 22.96 -17.17
CA GLU A 9 1.94 24.34 -16.86
C GLU A 9 1.39 24.83 -15.52
N ASP A 10 0.14 24.48 -15.19
CA ASP A 10 -0.49 24.79 -13.90
C ASP A 10 0.25 24.04 -12.76
N PHE A 11 0.71 22.81 -13.02
CA PHE A 11 1.56 22.06 -12.10
C PHE A 11 2.83 22.83 -11.72
N LYS A 12 3.46 23.58 -12.62
CA LYS A 12 4.70 24.33 -12.30
C LYS A 12 4.49 25.44 -11.28
N THR A 13 3.24 25.87 -11.07
CA THR A 13 2.88 26.88 -10.09
C THR A 13 2.62 26.23 -8.73
N LEU A 14 3.36 26.66 -7.72
CA LEU A 14 3.22 26.15 -6.36
C LEU A 14 2.28 27.04 -5.55
N GLU A 15 1.26 26.44 -4.94
CA GLU A 15 0.33 27.14 -4.05
C GLU A 15 0.96 27.35 -2.65
N PRO A 16 0.59 28.42 -1.91
CA PRO A 16 1.06 28.59 -0.54
C PRO A 16 0.72 27.38 0.34
N GLY A 17 1.72 26.86 1.06
CA GLY A 17 1.57 25.67 1.89
C GLY A 17 1.86 24.37 1.17
N PHE A 18 2.33 24.39 -0.07
CA PHE A 18 2.87 23.24 -0.77
C PHE A 18 4.39 23.31 -0.93
N ILE A 19 5.01 22.17 -1.14
CA ILE A 19 6.41 21.99 -1.53
C ILE A 19 6.49 20.94 -2.65
N TYR A 20 7.54 20.97 -3.45
CA TYR A 20 7.85 19.85 -4.33
C TYR A 20 8.72 18.84 -3.60
N GLU A 21 8.34 17.57 -3.65
CA GLU A 21 9.17 16.43 -3.30
C GLU A 21 9.70 15.80 -4.59
N VAL A 22 10.99 15.50 -4.63
CA VAL A 22 11.64 14.87 -5.78
C VAL A 22 12.17 13.51 -5.35
N GLU A 23 11.69 12.45 -5.99
CA GLU A 23 12.14 11.09 -5.75
C GLU A 23 12.73 10.51 -7.02
N THR A 24 13.77 9.69 -6.92
CA THR A 24 14.35 8.94 -8.03
C THR A 24 14.05 7.46 -7.86
N THR A 25 13.80 6.76 -8.96
CA THR A 25 13.66 5.31 -8.92
C THR A 25 15.04 4.68 -9.02
N GLU A 26 15.54 4.10 -7.94
CA GLU A 26 16.76 3.32 -7.98
C GLU A 26 16.60 2.09 -8.89
N ARG A 27 17.72 1.52 -9.35
CA ARG A 27 17.73 0.31 -10.20
C ARG A 27 17.09 -0.94 -9.56
N ASN A 28 16.85 -0.93 -8.24
CA ASN A 28 16.15 -1.98 -7.49
C ASN A 28 14.62 -1.77 -7.45
N GLY A 29 14.10 -0.64 -7.94
CA GLY A 29 12.69 -0.28 -7.90
C GLY A 29 12.24 0.45 -6.63
N GLU A 30 13.15 0.78 -5.71
CA GLU A 30 12.87 1.61 -4.54
C GLU A 30 12.94 3.10 -4.90
N LEU A 31 12.10 3.92 -4.28
CA LEU A 31 12.13 5.37 -4.42
C LEU A 31 13.12 5.95 -3.38
N GLU A 32 14.08 6.74 -3.85
CA GLU A 32 14.99 7.52 -3.01
C GLU A 32 14.62 9.01 -3.07
N LEU A 33 14.40 9.62 -1.89
CA LEU A 33 14.17 11.05 -1.77
C LEU A 33 15.44 11.85 -2.11
N LEU A 34 15.38 12.65 -3.16
CA LEU A 34 16.48 13.54 -3.58
C LEU A 34 16.44 14.89 -2.87
N GLU A 35 15.29 15.57 -2.93
CA GLU A 35 15.19 16.95 -2.47
C GLU A 35 13.75 17.40 -2.21
N PHE A 36 13.60 18.36 -1.30
CA PHE A 36 12.41 19.22 -1.22
C PHE A 36 12.70 20.60 -1.83
N ALA A 37 11.91 21.01 -2.82
CA ALA A 37 12.10 22.27 -3.54
C ALA A 37 10.87 23.18 -3.45
N ASN A 38 11.12 24.49 -3.31
CA ASN A 38 10.05 25.50 -3.21
C ASN A 38 9.61 26.09 -4.56
N ASN A 39 10.18 25.60 -5.67
CA ASN A 39 9.80 25.98 -7.02
C ASN A 39 10.15 24.85 -7.99
N TYR A 40 9.45 24.83 -9.13
CA TYR A 40 9.54 23.74 -10.10
C TYR A 40 10.92 23.63 -10.76
N GLU A 41 11.57 24.76 -11.08
CA GLU A 41 12.86 24.72 -11.77
C GLU A 41 13.91 24.01 -10.91
N ASN A 42 13.98 24.31 -9.61
CA ASN A 42 14.89 23.61 -8.71
C ASN A 42 14.56 22.12 -8.60
N ALA A 43 13.28 21.77 -8.46
CA ALA A 43 12.83 20.38 -8.40
C ALA A 43 13.26 19.59 -9.66
N TYR A 44 13.03 20.19 -10.83
CA TYR A 44 13.36 19.60 -12.12
C TYR A 44 14.87 19.47 -12.35
N GLN A 45 15.66 20.48 -11.97
CA GLN A 45 17.12 20.39 -12.04
C GLN A 45 17.66 19.32 -11.07
N SER A 46 17.06 19.17 -9.90
CA SER A 46 17.44 18.12 -8.93
C SER A 46 17.24 16.72 -9.50
N GLY A 47 16.05 16.46 -10.09
CA GLY A 47 15.77 15.20 -10.77
C GLY A 47 16.70 14.94 -11.96
N LEU A 48 16.97 15.94 -12.80
CA LEU A 48 17.90 15.79 -13.92
C LEU A 48 19.34 15.42 -13.49
N LEU A 49 19.76 15.82 -12.29
CA LEU A 49 21.09 15.51 -11.76
C LEU A 49 21.22 14.05 -11.27
N SER A 50 20.11 13.33 -11.06
CA SER A 50 20.18 11.91 -10.65
C SER A 50 20.64 10.99 -11.77
N GLU A 51 20.52 11.42 -13.04
CA GLU A 51 20.76 10.61 -14.25
C GLU A 51 19.89 9.35 -14.36
N ASP A 52 18.88 9.20 -13.49
CA ASP A 52 17.91 8.09 -13.45
C ASP A 52 16.48 8.62 -13.68
N GLU A 53 15.49 7.71 -13.73
CA GLU A 53 14.08 8.13 -13.79
C GLU A 53 13.66 8.77 -12.47
N PHE A 54 12.88 9.84 -12.53
CA PHE A 54 12.50 10.60 -11.34
C PHE A 54 11.06 11.10 -11.43
N GLU A 55 10.50 11.38 -10.27
CA GLU A 55 9.18 12.00 -10.12
C GLU A 55 9.28 13.30 -9.33
N ILE A 56 8.40 14.23 -9.68
CA ILE A 56 8.18 15.45 -8.91
C ILE A 56 6.74 15.41 -8.41
N ARG A 57 6.56 15.43 -7.10
CA ARG A 57 5.25 15.43 -6.43
C ARG A 57 5.01 16.75 -5.73
N LYS A 58 3.79 17.28 -5.76
CA LYS A 58 3.37 18.38 -4.88
C LYS A 58 2.85 17.84 -3.57
N GLU A 59 3.53 18.21 -2.52
CA GLU A 59 3.24 17.82 -1.14
C GLU A 59 2.66 19.00 -0.37
N LYS A 60 1.55 18.78 0.32
CA LYS A 60 0.97 19.80 1.21
C LYS A 60 1.69 19.75 2.55
N LEU A 61 2.31 20.87 2.94
CA LEU A 61 2.93 21.01 4.25
C LEU A 61 1.84 20.87 5.33
N LEU A 62 1.89 19.77 6.08
CA LEU A 62 0.94 19.46 7.14
C LEU A 62 1.10 20.47 8.30
N VAL A 63 0.02 21.20 8.62
CA VAL A 63 -0.02 22.14 9.77
C VAL A 63 -0.83 21.58 10.95
N SER A 64 -1.49 20.42 10.82
CA SER A 64 -2.23 19.75 11.90
C SER A 64 -2.50 18.26 11.61
N ASP A 65 -2.70 17.47 12.68
CA ASP A 65 -2.95 16.00 12.68
C ASP A 65 -4.31 15.58 12.06
N ASP A 66 -5.18 16.52 11.68
CA ASP A 66 -6.45 16.22 11.04
C ASP A 66 -6.23 15.98 9.53
N GLN A 67 -6.05 14.71 9.18
CA GLN A 67 -5.81 14.24 7.82
C GLN A 67 -7.00 14.50 6.89
N GLU A 68 -6.83 15.40 5.92
CA GLU A 68 -7.39 15.20 4.59
C GLU A 68 -6.22 14.66 3.75
N GLU A 69 -6.32 13.42 3.28
CA GLU A 69 -5.36 12.86 2.31
C GLU A 69 -5.22 13.85 1.15
N GLY A 70 -4.00 14.38 1.00
CA GLY A 70 -3.67 15.37 0.00
C GLY A 70 -3.89 14.79 -1.38
N SER A 71 -4.50 15.57 -2.27
CA SER A 71 -4.42 15.29 -3.70
C SER A 71 -2.96 15.41 -4.11
N TRP A 72 -2.28 14.28 -4.27
CA TRP A 72 -0.93 14.22 -4.79
C TRP A 72 -1.00 14.57 -6.29
N GLU A 73 -0.44 15.71 -6.67
CA GLU A 73 -0.16 15.98 -8.09
C GLU A 73 1.25 15.48 -8.37
N THR A 74 1.43 14.63 -9.38
CA THR A 74 2.75 14.03 -9.69
C THR A 74 3.03 14.08 -11.20
N ILE A 75 4.27 14.40 -11.56
CA ILE A 75 4.78 14.23 -12.92
C ILE A 75 5.98 13.29 -12.89
N TYR A 76 5.97 12.29 -13.78
CA TYR A 76 7.02 11.29 -13.94
C TYR A 76 7.88 11.62 -15.15
N PHE A 77 9.19 11.56 -14.99
CA PHE A 77 10.17 11.89 -16.01
C PHE A 77 11.08 10.70 -16.31
N ASP A 78 11.47 10.55 -17.57
CA ASP A 78 12.60 9.68 -17.91
C ASP A 78 13.94 10.34 -17.50
N ALA A 79 15.03 9.57 -17.56
CA ALA A 79 16.38 10.05 -17.24
C ALA A 79 16.87 11.25 -18.09
N ASN A 80 16.18 11.60 -19.19
CA ASN A 80 16.48 12.78 -19.99
C ASN A 80 15.57 13.98 -19.66
N GLY A 81 14.73 13.88 -18.61
CA GLY A 81 13.77 14.89 -18.20
C GLY A 81 12.54 14.99 -19.10
N LYS A 82 12.27 13.98 -19.94
CA LYS A 82 11.03 13.97 -20.74
C LYS A 82 9.91 13.37 -19.91
N ILE A 83 8.76 14.05 -19.89
CA ILE A 83 7.54 13.55 -19.24
C ILE A 83 7.16 12.19 -19.83
N ARG A 84 7.10 11.17 -18.96
CA ARG A 84 6.61 9.83 -19.26
C ARG A 84 5.13 9.69 -18.95
N ASP A 85 4.73 10.19 -17.78
CA ASP A 85 3.36 10.07 -17.28
C ASP A 85 3.02 11.22 -16.33
N THR A 86 1.72 11.40 -16.05
CA THR A 86 1.19 12.41 -15.15
C THR A 86 0.07 11.84 -14.28
N TYR A 87 0.02 12.28 -13.04
CA TYR A 87 -1.12 12.08 -12.14
C TYR A 87 -1.60 13.47 -11.71
N LEU A 88 -2.40 14.11 -12.57
CA LEU A 88 -2.92 15.47 -12.39
C LEU A 88 -4.46 15.47 -12.27
N PRO A 89 -5.07 16.53 -11.71
CA PRO A 89 -6.53 16.60 -11.55
C PRO A 89 -7.31 16.42 -12.86
N GLU A 90 -6.78 16.87 -14.01
CA GLU A 90 -7.41 16.61 -15.31
C GLU A 90 -7.26 15.16 -15.79
N ASP A 91 -6.25 14.42 -15.35
CA ASP A 91 -6.12 12.98 -15.63
C ASP A 91 -7.26 12.21 -14.94
N VAL A 92 -7.65 12.64 -13.73
CA VAL A 92 -8.83 12.14 -13.01
C VAL A 92 -10.14 12.39 -13.78
N ILE A 93 -10.22 13.47 -14.56
CA ILE A 93 -11.37 13.74 -15.44
C ILE A 93 -11.41 12.72 -16.59
N TRP A 94 -10.27 12.41 -17.21
CA TRP A 94 -10.21 11.37 -18.25
C TRP A 94 -10.47 9.98 -17.69
N ASP A 95 -10.03 9.68 -16.48
CA ASP A 95 -10.40 8.45 -15.78
C ASP A 95 -11.90 8.37 -15.50
N LYS A 96 -12.57 9.48 -15.19
CA LYS A 96 -14.03 9.53 -15.04
C LYS A 96 -14.80 9.23 -16.32
N TYR A 97 -14.22 9.47 -17.50
CA TYR A 97 -14.85 9.18 -18.80
C TYR A 97 -14.36 7.84 -19.40
N ALA A 98 -13.13 7.41 -19.12
CA ALA A 98 -12.59 6.11 -19.51
C ALA A 98 -13.10 4.97 -18.60
N SER A 99 -13.48 5.26 -17.35
CA SER A 99 -13.98 4.28 -16.37
C SER A 99 -15.32 3.64 -16.73
N ASN A 100 -16.10 4.26 -17.62
CA ASN A 100 -17.43 3.74 -17.94
C ASN A 100 -17.43 2.65 -19.01
N GLU A 101 -16.34 2.39 -19.73
CA GLU A 101 -16.31 1.40 -20.82
C GLU A 101 -15.49 0.14 -20.53
N HIS A 102 -14.57 0.17 -19.55
CA HIS A 102 -13.71 -0.97 -19.22
C HIS A 102 -14.18 -1.71 -17.96
N PHE A 103 -14.24 -3.04 -18.05
CA PHE A 103 -14.65 -3.90 -16.94
C PHE A 103 -13.78 -3.70 -15.68
N THR A 104 -12.48 -3.52 -15.85
CA THR A 104 -11.50 -3.36 -14.76
C THR A 104 -11.63 -2.03 -14.01
N LYS A 105 -12.29 -1.03 -14.61
CA LYS A 105 -12.50 0.30 -13.99
C LYS A 105 -13.87 0.45 -13.34
N ARG A 106 -14.59 -0.66 -13.16
CA ARG A 106 -15.89 -0.68 -12.47
C ARG A 106 -15.77 -1.47 -11.20
N TYR A 107 -16.18 -0.86 -10.09
CA TYR A 107 -16.40 -1.63 -8.87
C TYR A 107 -17.45 -2.71 -9.10
N TYR A 108 -17.15 -3.91 -8.65
CA TYR A 108 -18.15 -4.95 -8.44
C TYR A 108 -17.86 -5.68 -7.14
N TYR A 109 -18.92 -6.04 -6.44
CA TYR A 109 -18.77 -6.79 -5.20
C TYR A 109 -18.40 -8.25 -5.51
N VAL A 110 -17.28 -8.71 -4.99
CA VAL A 110 -16.94 -10.13 -4.95
C VAL A 110 -17.21 -10.66 -3.55
N GLN A 111 -18.14 -11.60 -3.46
CA GLN A 111 -18.39 -12.28 -2.20
C GLN A 111 -17.26 -13.27 -1.92
N THR A 112 -16.27 -12.86 -1.13
CA THR A 112 -15.19 -13.76 -0.70
C THR A 112 -15.64 -14.56 0.55
N PRO A 113 -15.20 -15.81 0.73
CA PRO A 113 -15.59 -16.61 1.90
C PRO A 113 -14.78 -16.27 3.16
N PHE A 114 -13.71 -15.50 3.02
CA PHE A 114 -12.73 -15.23 4.07
C PHE A 114 -13.19 -14.15 5.06
N PHE A 115 -12.85 -14.37 6.33
CA PHE A 115 -13.06 -13.46 7.45
C PHE A 115 -11.79 -13.31 8.29
N LEU A 116 -11.77 -12.30 9.16
CA LEU A 116 -10.68 -12.04 10.10
C LEU A 116 -10.20 -13.34 10.78
N GLY A 117 -8.90 -13.59 10.72
CA GLY A 117 -8.26 -14.74 11.35
C GLY A 117 -8.38 -16.05 10.57
N ASP A 118 -8.98 -16.05 9.38
CA ASP A 118 -8.92 -17.20 8.48
C ASP A 118 -7.51 -17.35 7.91
N VAL A 119 -7.00 -18.58 7.90
CA VAL A 119 -5.69 -18.90 7.31
C VAL A 119 -5.90 -19.27 5.86
N VAL A 120 -5.15 -18.61 4.98
CA VAL A 120 -5.23 -18.75 3.53
C VAL A 120 -3.87 -19.10 2.94
N TYR A 121 -3.89 -19.64 1.73
CA TYR A 121 -2.72 -19.82 0.90
C TYR A 121 -2.89 -18.96 -0.36
N ASP A 122 -1.91 -18.12 -0.64
CA ASP A 122 -1.87 -17.27 -1.83
C ASP A 122 -1.20 -18.03 -2.97
N LEU A 123 -1.98 -18.38 -3.99
CA LEU A 123 -1.53 -19.08 -5.18
C LEU A 123 -0.61 -18.24 -6.08
N GLY A 124 -0.70 -16.91 -6.00
CA GLY A 124 0.09 -15.99 -6.81
C GLY A 124 1.55 -15.97 -6.39
N TYR A 125 1.80 -15.92 -5.09
CA TYR A 125 3.15 -15.84 -4.50
C TYR A 125 3.62 -17.16 -3.86
N GLY A 126 2.72 -18.11 -3.63
CA GLY A 126 3.06 -19.40 -3.03
C GLY A 126 3.26 -19.35 -1.51
N GLU A 127 2.63 -18.38 -0.83
CA GLU A 127 2.83 -18.08 0.59
C GLU A 127 1.57 -18.37 1.42
N TYR A 128 1.76 -18.65 2.71
CA TYR A 128 0.64 -18.70 3.65
C TYR A 128 0.32 -17.30 4.16
N GLY A 129 -0.91 -17.07 4.56
CA GLY A 129 -1.28 -15.82 5.21
C GLY A 129 -2.47 -15.96 6.14
N ILE A 130 -2.71 -14.92 6.94
CA ILE A 130 -3.89 -14.81 7.79
C ILE A 130 -4.67 -13.54 7.43
N VAL A 131 -5.98 -13.68 7.23
CA VAL A 131 -6.86 -12.59 6.81
C VAL A 131 -7.00 -11.57 7.93
N MET A 132 -6.75 -10.30 7.59
CA MET A 132 -6.62 -9.20 8.57
C MET A 132 -7.86 -8.33 8.69
N ALA A 133 -8.90 -8.55 7.89
CA ALA A 133 -10.03 -7.65 7.78
C ALA A 133 -11.37 -8.39 7.84
N ASN A 134 -12.40 -7.63 8.25
CA ASN A 134 -13.81 -8.03 8.30
C ASN A 134 -14.05 -9.26 9.18
N ALA A 135 -14.39 -9.03 10.45
CA ALA A 135 -14.70 -10.07 11.42
C ALA A 135 -15.97 -10.86 11.05
N ASP A 136 -16.91 -10.22 10.36
CA ASP A 136 -18.18 -10.83 9.97
C ASP A 136 -18.76 -10.25 8.66
N LYS A 137 -19.94 -10.74 8.29
CA LYS A 137 -20.66 -10.32 7.09
C LYS A 137 -21.10 -8.85 7.13
N GLU A 138 -21.37 -8.29 8.31
CA GLU A 138 -21.82 -6.93 8.46
C GLU A 138 -20.66 -5.93 8.28
N GLU A 139 -19.49 -6.22 8.84
CA GLU A 139 -18.28 -5.45 8.57
C GLU A 139 -17.91 -5.49 7.09
N LYS A 140 -17.96 -6.67 6.48
CA LYS A 140 -17.72 -6.83 5.04
C LYS A 140 -18.68 -6.02 4.18
N ARG A 141 -19.96 -5.94 4.59
CA ARG A 141 -20.98 -5.12 3.93
C ARG A 141 -20.66 -3.63 4.06
N LYS A 142 -20.21 -3.17 5.23
CA LYS A 142 -19.81 -1.76 5.43
C LYS A 142 -18.60 -1.39 4.58
N THR A 143 -17.60 -2.26 4.50
CA THR A 143 -16.42 -2.10 3.63
C THR A 143 -16.85 -2.01 2.17
N ASP A 144 -17.72 -2.90 1.70
CA ASP A 144 -18.27 -2.86 0.34
C ASP A 144 -19.05 -1.57 0.04
N GLU A 145 -19.88 -1.11 0.99
CA GLU A 145 -20.60 0.18 0.84
C GLU A 145 -19.66 1.38 0.80
N PHE A 146 -18.58 1.35 1.58
CA PHE A 146 -17.54 2.36 1.58
C PHE A 146 -16.83 2.41 0.21
N LEU A 147 -16.32 1.28 -0.29
CA LEU A 147 -15.63 1.20 -1.57
C LEU A 147 -16.52 1.67 -2.73
N LYS A 148 -17.78 1.25 -2.76
CA LYS A 148 -18.78 1.73 -3.73
C LYS A 148 -18.94 3.25 -3.71
N LYS A 149 -18.98 3.86 -2.52
CA LYS A 149 -19.15 5.31 -2.38
C LYS A 149 -17.91 6.08 -2.87
N TRP A 150 -16.72 5.52 -2.67
CA TRP A 150 -15.45 6.11 -3.07
C TRP A 150 -15.16 5.99 -4.57
N GLY A 151 -15.96 5.22 -5.30
CA GLY A 151 -15.71 5.01 -6.73
C GLY A 151 -14.51 4.09 -6.97
N ALA A 152 -14.30 3.13 -6.06
CA ALA A 152 -13.34 2.06 -6.19
C ALA A 152 -13.48 1.30 -7.54
N ASP A 153 -12.47 0.54 -7.92
CA ASP A 153 -12.48 -0.31 -9.10
C ASP A 153 -12.21 -1.78 -8.77
N GLU A 154 -11.81 -2.57 -9.77
CA GLU A 154 -11.54 -3.99 -9.57
C GLU A 154 -10.31 -4.24 -8.68
N SER A 155 -9.30 -3.38 -8.74
CA SER A 155 -8.07 -3.52 -7.96
C SER A 155 -8.32 -3.38 -6.46
N ASP A 156 -9.35 -2.62 -6.07
CA ASP A 156 -9.77 -2.43 -4.68
C ASP A 156 -10.51 -3.64 -4.08
N ILE A 157 -10.78 -4.70 -4.85
CA ILE A 157 -11.51 -5.90 -4.38
C ILE A 157 -10.58 -6.89 -3.65
N GLU A 158 -9.47 -6.39 -3.12
CA GLU A 158 -8.45 -7.11 -2.38
C GLU A 158 -8.93 -7.68 -1.02
N VAL A 159 -8.29 -8.76 -0.60
CA VAL A 159 -8.35 -9.30 0.75
C VAL A 159 -7.01 -8.99 1.42
N ARG A 160 -7.06 -8.22 2.50
CA ARG A 160 -5.87 -7.91 3.29
C ARG A 160 -5.45 -9.14 4.07
N ILE A 161 -4.24 -9.61 3.84
CA ILE A 161 -3.63 -10.75 4.53
C ILE A 161 -2.28 -10.33 5.12
N CYS A 162 -1.90 -10.93 6.25
CA CYS A 162 -0.52 -10.89 6.73
C CYS A 162 0.17 -12.16 6.23
N THR A 163 1.23 -12.04 5.43
CA THR A 163 1.92 -13.19 4.83
C THR A 163 2.94 -13.79 5.80
N PHE A 164 3.13 -15.10 5.67
CA PHE A 164 4.03 -15.90 6.48
C PHE A 164 4.83 -16.85 5.59
N SER A 165 6.15 -16.71 5.62
CA SER A 165 7.09 -17.50 4.83
C SER A 165 8.33 -17.81 5.66
N ASP A 166 8.93 -18.98 5.44
CA ASP A 166 10.18 -19.42 6.08
C ASP A 166 10.24 -19.28 7.62
N GLY A 167 9.10 -19.35 8.30
CA GLY A 167 9.03 -19.25 9.76
C GLY A 167 8.77 -17.84 10.28
N GLU A 168 8.62 -16.85 9.39
CA GLU A 168 8.53 -15.44 9.72
C GLU A 168 7.30 -14.77 9.08
N TRP A 169 6.79 -13.73 9.74
CA TRP A 169 5.78 -12.85 9.13
C TRP A 169 6.47 -11.85 8.21
N THR A 170 6.08 -11.84 6.94
CA THR A 170 6.78 -11.11 5.87
C THR A 170 6.16 -9.75 5.56
N GLY A 171 4.95 -9.47 6.05
CA GLY A 171 4.30 -8.17 5.92
C GLY A 171 2.81 -8.28 5.66
N HIS A 172 2.19 -7.17 5.25
CA HIS A 172 0.81 -7.16 4.79
C HIS A 172 0.76 -7.15 3.26
N LEU A 173 -0.12 -7.98 2.69
CA LEU A 173 -0.36 -8.07 1.26
C LEU A 173 -1.83 -7.81 0.98
N HIS A 174 -2.03 -7.11 -0.12
CA HIS A 174 -3.32 -6.83 -0.73
C HIS A 174 -3.56 -7.90 -1.79
N ALA A 175 -4.14 -9.04 -1.39
CA ALA A 175 -4.24 -10.21 -2.24
C ALA A 175 -5.57 -10.23 -3.00
N SER A 176 -5.54 -10.52 -4.30
CA SER A 176 -6.78 -10.72 -5.05
C SER A 176 -7.51 -11.95 -4.50
N PRO A 177 -8.83 -11.87 -4.24
CA PRO A 177 -9.59 -13.00 -3.71
C PRO A 177 -9.64 -14.20 -4.66
N TYR A 178 -9.29 -14.00 -5.93
CA TYR A 178 -9.22 -15.07 -6.94
C TYR A 178 -7.97 -15.94 -6.80
N TYR A 179 -6.95 -15.47 -6.07
CA TYR A 179 -5.71 -16.21 -5.82
C TYR A 179 -5.63 -16.77 -4.39
N LEU A 180 -6.71 -16.68 -3.62
CA LEU A 180 -6.74 -17.19 -2.25
C LEU A 180 -7.52 -18.50 -2.15
N GLU A 181 -6.94 -19.44 -1.41
CA GLU A 181 -7.59 -20.66 -0.96
C GLU A 181 -7.49 -20.77 0.56
N TYR A 182 -8.37 -21.54 1.20
CA TYR A 182 -8.15 -21.88 2.60
C TYR A 182 -6.87 -22.72 2.73
N ALA A 183 -6.02 -22.35 3.69
CA ALA A 183 -4.80 -23.08 3.93
C ALA A 183 -5.10 -24.50 4.43
N HIS A 184 -4.54 -25.50 3.74
CA HIS A 184 -4.53 -26.88 4.19
C HIS A 184 -3.21 -27.19 4.89
N LEU A 185 -3.22 -27.16 6.22
CA LEU A 185 -2.10 -27.53 7.07
C LEU A 185 -2.35 -28.91 7.68
N GLU A 186 -1.35 -29.79 7.62
CA GLU A 186 -1.37 -31.11 8.26
C GLU A 186 -1.52 -30.99 9.78
N ASP A 187 -2.02 -32.04 10.45
CA ASP A 187 -2.29 -32.01 11.91
C ASP A 187 -1.06 -31.78 12.79
N ASN A 188 0.11 -32.18 12.32
CA ASN A 188 1.39 -32.01 13.00
C ASN A 188 2.20 -30.81 12.47
N ASP A 189 1.59 -29.93 11.69
CA ASP A 189 2.28 -28.77 11.14
C ASP A 189 2.51 -27.70 12.22
N PRO A 190 3.77 -27.34 12.53
CA PRO A 190 4.07 -26.37 13.59
C PRO A 190 3.48 -24.98 13.32
N ARG A 191 3.16 -24.65 12.07
CA ARG A 191 2.53 -23.38 11.70
C ARG A 191 1.11 -23.26 12.24
N LYS A 192 0.42 -24.38 12.53
CA LYS A 192 -0.92 -24.34 13.14
C LYS A 192 -0.94 -23.58 14.45
N ASP A 193 0.06 -23.78 15.31
CA ASP A 193 0.12 -23.12 16.61
C ASP A 193 0.37 -21.61 16.47
N ILE A 194 1.19 -21.23 15.49
CA ILE A 194 1.47 -19.83 15.14
C ILE A 194 0.18 -19.15 14.67
N PHE A 195 -0.51 -19.73 13.69
CA PHE A 195 -1.75 -19.17 13.16
C PHE A 195 -2.89 -19.16 14.17
N ASN A 196 -3.02 -20.20 15.01
CA ASN A 196 -4.01 -20.24 16.07
C ASN A 196 -3.76 -19.13 17.11
N SER A 197 -2.50 -18.87 17.44
CA SER A 197 -2.12 -17.79 18.36
C SER A 197 -2.42 -16.42 17.76
N ALA A 198 -2.05 -16.20 16.49
CA ALA A 198 -2.37 -14.97 15.77
C ALA A 198 -3.90 -14.74 15.71
N LYS A 199 -4.67 -15.75 15.32
CA LYS A 199 -6.13 -15.72 15.31
C LYS A 199 -6.71 -15.37 16.68
N TYR A 200 -6.21 -15.99 17.74
CA TYR A 200 -6.65 -15.70 19.10
C TYR A 200 -6.44 -14.22 19.45
N LEU A 201 -5.24 -13.69 19.18
CA LEU A 201 -4.88 -12.30 19.43
C LEU A 201 -5.72 -11.34 18.60
N MET A 202 -6.04 -11.66 17.35
CA MET A 202 -6.87 -10.82 16.48
C MET A 202 -8.33 -10.72 16.96
N HIS A 203 -8.88 -11.79 17.54
CA HIS A 203 -10.25 -11.77 18.06
C HIS A 203 -10.37 -11.22 19.50
N HIS A 204 -9.28 -11.18 20.27
CA HIS A 204 -9.32 -10.84 21.71
C HIS A 204 -8.48 -9.60 22.08
N GLY A 205 -7.56 -9.18 21.22
CA GLY A 205 -6.73 -7.98 21.39
C GLY A 205 -7.43 -6.74 20.84
N LYS A 206 -7.18 -5.58 21.47
CA LYS A 206 -7.58 -4.26 20.94
C LYS A 206 -6.65 -3.76 19.81
N ALA A 207 -5.89 -4.65 19.21
CA ALA A 207 -4.75 -4.35 18.36
C ALA A 207 -5.10 -4.61 16.89
N ASP A 208 -4.82 -3.63 16.01
CA ASP A 208 -4.68 -3.93 14.59
C ASP A 208 -3.44 -4.82 14.35
N VAL A 209 -3.37 -5.47 13.20
CA VAL A 209 -2.31 -6.44 12.91
C VAL A 209 -0.92 -5.80 12.80
N SER A 210 -0.82 -4.50 12.52
CA SER A 210 0.44 -3.75 12.63
C SER A 210 0.96 -3.78 14.07
N THR A 211 0.06 -3.67 15.06
CA THR A 211 0.41 -3.83 16.48
C THR A 211 0.78 -5.29 16.80
N LEU A 212 0.11 -6.28 16.19
CA LEU A 212 0.49 -7.70 16.33
C LEU A 212 1.89 -7.98 15.77
N TRP A 213 2.21 -7.42 14.59
CA TRP A 213 3.53 -7.51 13.96
C TRP A 213 4.62 -6.90 14.86
N TRP A 214 4.40 -5.68 15.38
CA TRP A 214 5.32 -5.05 16.33
C TRP A 214 5.53 -5.87 17.61
N GLU A 215 4.47 -6.47 18.15
CA GLU A 215 4.58 -7.30 19.36
C GLU A 215 5.27 -8.64 19.09
N VAL A 216 5.11 -9.22 17.90
CA VAL A 216 5.84 -10.43 17.48
C VAL A 216 7.32 -10.13 17.26
N GLU A 217 7.66 -9.03 16.58
CA GLU A 217 9.06 -8.61 16.38
C GLU A 217 9.75 -8.27 17.71
N ARG A 218 9.08 -7.55 18.63
CA ARG A 218 9.59 -7.31 19.99
C ARG A 218 9.80 -8.60 20.79
N ALA A 219 8.93 -9.58 20.61
CA ALA A 219 9.05 -10.86 21.29
C ALA A 219 10.24 -11.68 20.78
N LYS A 220 10.52 -11.63 19.46
CA LYS A 220 11.73 -12.23 18.87
C LYS A 220 13.00 -11.56 19.39
N GLU A 221 13.09 -10.23 19.32
CA GLU A 221 14.24 -9.47 19.83
C GLU A 221 14.51 -9.78 21.31
N LYS A 222 13.46 -9.87 22.12
CA LYS A 222 13.58 -10.22 23.54
C LYS A 222 14.05 -11.66 23.75
N TYR A 223 13.53 -12.61 22.98
CA TYR A 223 13.95 -14.01 23.06
C TYR A 223 15.42 -14.17 22.66
N ASP A 224 15.84 -13.52 21.58
CA ASP A 224 17.22 -13.54 21.11
C ASP A 224 18.16 -12.89 22.15
N TYR A 225 17.78 -11.74 22.72
CA TYR A 225 18.50 -11.11 23.83
C TYR A 225 18.61 -12.04 25.05
N GLU A 226 17.55 -12.73 25.46
CA GLU A 226 17.58 -13.67 26.58
C GLU A 226 18.46 -14.90 26.28
N GLN A 227 18.47 -15.40 25.05
CA GLN A 227 19.37 -16.50 24.61
C GLN A 227 20.84 -16.06 24.55
N GLU A 228 21.14 -14.84 24.11
CA GLU A 228 22.50 -14.29 24.10
C GLU A 228 23.04 -14.12 25.52
N ASN A 229 22.22 -13.60 26.45
CA ASN A 229 22.63 -13.36 27.84
C ASN A 229 22.61 -14.61 28.73
N TRP A 230 21.96 -15.71 28.32
CA TRP A 230 22.05 -17.01 29.01
C TRP A 230 23.36 -17.75 28.76
N ASN A 231 24.09 -17.40 27.69
CA ASN A 231 25.39 -18.00 27.39
C ASN A 231 26.57 -17.25 28.04
N GLU A 232 26.30 -16.19 28.82
CA GLU A 232 27.30 -15.42 29.57
C GLU A 232 27.29 -15.66 31.10
N GLU A 233 26.46 -16.58 31.62
CA GLU A 233 26.51 -17.08 33.02
C GLU A 233 26.99 -18.55 33.12
#